data_AF-A0A243QXI7-F1
#
_entry.id   AF-A0A243QXI7-F1
#
_cell.length_a   1.000
_cell.length_b   1.000
_cell.length_c   1.000
_cell.angle_alpha   90.00
_cell.angle_beta   90.00
_cell.angle_gamma   90.00
#
_symmetry.space_group_name_H-M   'P 1'
#
loop_
_entity.id
_entity.type
_entity.pdbx_description
1 polymer ?
#
loop_
_entity_poly.entity_id
_entity_poly.type
_entity_poly.pdbx_seq_one_letter_code
_entity_poly.pdbx_strand_id
1 'polypeptide(L)' 'LQLWPPDRPPRSVSVEDDIPEDDDPDLDESALSGQELIVRELGATVVEEFSNEP' A
#
# COMPACT_ATOMS: atom_id res chain seq x y z
N LEU A 1 -25.78 16.06 -11.14
CA LEU A 1 -25.44 15.26 -12.34
C LEU A 1 -24.00 15.61 -12.71
N GLN A 2 -23.16 14.58 -12.77
CA GLN A 2 -21.70 14.62 -12.94
C GLN A 2 -21.28 15.38 -14.21
N LEU A 3 -20.25 16.23 -14.12
CA LEU A 3 -19.42 16.56 -15.28
C LEU A 3 -17.96 16.40 -14.89
N TRP A 4 -17.54 15.14 -14.89
CA TRP A 4 -16.15 14.76 -15.04
C TRP A 4 -15.61 15.43 -16.33
N PRO A 5 -14.38 15.99 -16.34
CA PRO A 5 -13.81 16.59 -17.54
C PRO A 5 -13.75 15.57 -18.69
N PRO A 6 -13.74 16.02 -19.96
CA PRO A 6 -13.74 15.12 -21.11
C PRO A 6 -12.62 14.08 -21.01
N ASP A 7 -12.97 12.85 -21.38
CA ASP A 7 -12.18 11.60 -21.27
C ASP A 7 -10.73 11.84 -21.69
N ARG A 8 -9.89 12.23 -20.72
CA ARG A 8 -8.44 12.32 -20.91
C ARG A 8 -8.03 10.86 -21.03
N PRO A 9 -7.29 10.44 -22.09
CA PRO A 9 -6.84 9.05 -22.18
C PRO A 9 -6.24 8.67 -20.84
N PRO A 10 -6.63 7.53 -20.23
CA PRO A 10 -6.08 7.12 -18.95
C PRO A 10 -4.57 7.20 -19.12
N ARG A 11 -3.91 7.98 -18.27
CA ARG A 11 -2.45 7.99 -18.29
C ARG A 11 -2.06 6.53 -18.10
N SER A 12 -1.36 5.97 -19.07
CA SER A 12 -0.74 4.67 -18.91
C SER A 12 0.31 4.87 -17.82
N VAL A 13 -0.09 4.64 -16.58
CA VAL A 13 0.84 4.50 -15.47
C VAL A 13 1.62 3.23 -15.76
N SER A 14 2.94 3.36 -15.89
CA SER A 14 3.77 2.16 -15.94
C SER A 14 3.70 1.49 -14.58
N VAL A 15 3.99 0.18 -14.50
CA VAL A 15 4.05 -0.53 -13.21
C VAL A 15 5.11 0.09 -12.30
N GLU A 16 6.14 0.72 -12.88
CA GLU A 16 7.19 1.42 -12.14
C GLU A 16 6.71 2.77 -11.55
N ASP A 17 5.65 3.36 -12.13
CA ASP A 17 5.02 4.60 -11.67
C ASP A 17 3.83 4.34 -10.73
N ASP A 18 3.47 3.08 -10.48
CA ASP A 18 2.37 2.66 -9.61
C ASP A 18 2.85 2.65 -8.15
N ILE A 19 3.02 3.85 -7.60
CA ILE A 19 3.33 4.08 -6.20
C ILE A 19 2.11 4.69 -5.50
N PRO A 20 1.88 4.35 -4.22
CA PRO A 20 0.75 4.90 -3.49
C PRO A 20 0.91 6.42 -3.30
N GLU A 21 -0.21 7.13 -3.27
CA GLU A 21 -0.27 8.60 -3.28
C GLU A 21 0.04 9.17 -1.89
N ASP A 22 0.93 10.18 -1.79
CA ASP A 22 1.42 10.75 -0.51
C ASP A 22 0.33 11.38 0.39
N ASP A 23 -0.87 11.60 -0.16
CA ASP A 23 -2.05 12.09 0.56
C ASP A 23 -2.98 10.95 1.05
N ASP A 24 -2.63 9.68 0.84
CA ASP A 24 -3.43 8.54 1.29
C ASP A 24 -3.31 8.39 2.81
N PRO A 25 -4.43 8.46 3.58
CA PRO A 25 -4.41 8.34 5.03
C PRO A 25 -3.90 6.99 5.54
N ASP A 26 -3.83 5.95 4.69
CA ASP A 26 -3.26 4.65 5.07
C ASP A 26 -1.72 4.59 4.96
N LEU A 27 -1.08 5.61 4.37
CA LEU A 27 0.36 5.75 4.22
C LEU A 27 1.04 6.53 5.35
N ASP A 28 0.32 6.91 6.42
CA ASP A 28 0.87 7.66 7.54
C ASP A 28 1.86 6.84 8.42
N GLU A 29 2.42 7.44 9.49
CA GLU A 29 3.38 6.77 10.41
C GLU A 29 2.82 5.53 11.14
N SER A 30 1.53 5.25 10.96
CA SER A 30 0.82 4.04 11.39
C SER A 30 0.78 2.96 10.31
N ALA A 31 1.48 3.15 9.17
CA ALA A 31 1.71 2.15 8.14
C ALA A 31 2.50 0.99 8.75
N LEU A 32 1.77 0.16 9.50
CA LEU A 32 2.26 -1.07 10.06
C LEU A 32 2.75 -1.93 8.90
N SER A 33 3.91 -2.53 9.07
CA SER A 33 4.34 -3.57 8.15
C SER A 33 3.23 -4.64 8.07
N GLY A 34 3.10 -5.28 6.91
CA GLY A 34 2.11 -6.35 6.75
C GLY A 34 2.22 -7.43 7.83
N GLN A 35 3.42 -7.67 8.35
CA GLN A 35 3.67 -8.56 9.48
C GLN A 35 3.02 -8.07 10.79
N GLU A 36 3.18 -6.79 11.13
CA GLU A 36 2.58 -6.20 12.34
C GLU A 36 1.05 -6.21 12.29
N LEU A 37 0.45 -5.99 11.11
CA LEU A 37 -1.00 -6.12 10.92
C LEU A 37 -1.49 -7.55 11.18
N ILE A 38 -0.74 -8.55 10.69
CA ILE A 38 -1.10 -9.96 10.88
C ILE A 38 -1.04 -10.34 12.37
N VAL A 39 -0.02 -9.89 13.11
CA VAL A 39 0.08 -10.13 14.55
C VAL A 39 -1.08 -9.48 15.30
N ARG A 40 -1.37 -8.21 15.01
CA ARG A 40 -2.38 -7.45 15.75
C ARG A 40 -3.80 -7.94 15.49
N GLU A 41 -4.17 -8.11 14.22
CA GLU A 41 -5.60 -8.27 13.87
C GLU A 41 -6.06 -9.72 13.81
N LEU A 42 -5.12 -10.67 13.62
CA LEU A 42 -5.42 -12.10 13.64
C LEU A 42 -4.96 -12.78 14.94
N GLY A 43 -4.34 -12.03 15.86
CA GLY A 43 -3.77 -12.58 17.10
C GLY A 43 -2.63 -13.57 16.83
N ALA A 44 -1.93 -13.42 15.70
CA ALA A 44 -0.80 -14.26 15.33
C ALA A 44 0.43 -13.96 16.20
N THR A 45 1.46 -14.81 16.13
CA THR A 45 2.73 -14.61 16.84
C THR A 45 3.89 -14.99 15.92
N VAL A 46 4.94 -14.18 15.91
CA VAL A 46 6.18 -14.49 15.19
C VAL A 46 6.96 -15.50 16.02
N VAL A 47 7.23 -16.67 15.42
CA VAL A 47 8.01 -17.73 16.07
C VAL A 47 9.49 -17.56 15.73
N GLU A 48 9.79 -17.37 14.44
CA GLU A 48 11.14 -17.16 13.92
C GLU A 48 11.09 -16.20 12.74
N GLU A 49 12.10 -15.33 12.63
CA GLU A 49 12.29 -14.41 11.51
C GLU A 49 13.63 -14.72 10.84
N PHE A 50 13.62 -14.76 9.51
CA PHE A 50 14.81 -15.03 8.70
C PHE A 50 15.08 -13.84 7.79
N SER A 51 16.26 -13.24 7.90
CA SER A 51 16.72 -12.21 6.98
C SER A 51 17.02 -12.85 5.62
N ASN A 52 16.27 -12.45 4.59
CA ASN A 52 16.52 -12.90 3.23
C ASN A 52 17.54 -11.98 2.56
N GLU A 53 18.77 -11.95 3.08
CA GLU A 53 19.89 -11.29 2.42
C GLU A 53 20.44 -12.17 1.29
N PRO A 54 20.70 -11.63 0.08
CA PRO A 54 21.28 -12.36 -1.04
C PRO A 54 22.77 -12.69 -0.86
#